data_AF-A0A6I9NZ56-F1
#
_entry.id   AF-A0A6I9NZ56-F1
#
_cell.length_a   1.000
_cell.length_b   1.000
_cell.length_c   1.000
_cell.angle_alpha   90.00
_cell.angle_beta   90.00
_cell.angle_gamma   90.00
#
_symmetry.space_group_name_H-M   'P 1'
#
loop_
_entity.id
_entity.type
_entity.pdbx_description
1 polymer ?
#
loop_
_entity_poly.entity_id
_entity_poly.type
_entity_poly.pdbx_seq_one_letter_code
_entity_poly.pdbx_strand_id
1 'polypeptide(L)'
;WQVGGDVPETNYLFMGDFVDRGFYSVETFLLLLALKVRYPDRITLIRGNHESRQITQVYGFYDECLRKYGSVTVWRYCTEIFDYLSLSAIIDGKIFCVHGGLSPSIQTLDQIRTIDRKQEVPHDGPMCDLLWSDPEDTTGWGVSPRGAGYLFGSDVVAQFNAANDIHMICRAHQLVMEGYKWHFNETVLTVWSAPNYCYR
;
A
#
# COMPACT_ATOMS: atom_id res chain seq x y z
N TRP A 1 16.03 5.68 7.28
CA TRP A 1 17.40 5.11 7.30
C TRP A 1 17.95 5.03 8.72
N GLN A 2 18.05 6.12 9.49
CA GLN A 2 18.60 6.10 10.88
C GLN A 2 18.12 4.96 11.82
N VAL A 3 16.85 4.54 11.71
CA VAL A 3 16.28 3.45 12.54
C VAL A 3 16.42 2.08 11.90
N GLY A 4 16.11 1.95 10.60
CA GLY A 4 16.12 0.64 9.92
C GLY A 4 17.47 0.22 9.31
N GLY A 5 18.47 1.11 9.32
CA GLY A 5 19.75 0.93 8.65
C GLY A 5 19.82 1.66 7.30
N ASP A 6 21.02 1.68 6.73
CA ASP A 6 21.27 2.27 5.43
C ASP A 6 21.14 1.24 4.30
N VAL A 7 20.94 1.73 3.08
CA VAL A 7 20.93 0.92 1.85
C VAL A 7 22.32 1.05 1.23
N PRO A 8 22.99 -0.04 0.81
CA PRO A 8 22.42 -1.35 0.46
C PRO A 8 22.45 -2.46 1.53
N GLU A 9 22.88 -2.16 2.75
CA GLU A 9 23.06 -3.15 3.82
C GLU A 9 21.71 -3.74 4.29
N THR A 10 20.68 -2.89 4.36
CA THR A 10 19.31 -3.31 4.68
C THR A 10 18.42 -3.36 3.43
N ASN A 11 17.60 -4.41 3.32
CA ASN A 11 16.53 -4.50 2.32
C ASN A 11 15.25 -3.84 2.84
N TYR A 12 14.53 -3.15 1.95
CA TYR A 12 13.29 -2.45 2.28
C TYR A 12 12.13 -2.87 1.39
N LEU A 13 10.97 -3.01 2.02
CA LEU A 13 9.67 -3.10 1.37
C LEU A 13 8.80 -1.96 1.92
N PHE A 14 8.41 -1.03 1.04
CA PHE A 14 7.50 0.05 1.39
C PHE A 14 6.09 -0.28 0.86
N MET A 15 5.12 -0.20 1.75
CA MET A 15 3.73 -0.64 1.51
C MET A 15 2.82 0.49 1.03
N GLY A 16 3.24 1.31 0.07
CA GLY A 16 2.42 2.38 -0.51
C GLY A 16 2.28 3.65 0.33
N ASP A 17 1.45 4.58 -0.15
CA ASP A 17 1.15 5.89 0.44
C ASP A 17 2.41 6.73 0.68
N PHE A 18 3.17 6.95 -0.40
CA PHE A 18 4.38 7.77 -0.42
C PHE A 18 4.08 9.26 -0.56
N VAL A 19 2.86 9.60 -1.02
CA VAL A 19 2.46 10.95 -1.40
C VAL A 19 1.18 11.39 -0.68
N ASP A 20 0.82 12.67 -0.90
CA ASP A 20 -0.30 13.39 -0.30
C ASP A 20 -0.14 13.69 1.20
N ARG A 21 -0.98 14.61 1.69
CA ARG A 21 -1.13 15.04 3.11
C ARG A 21 0.08 15.78 3.71
N GLY A 22 1.30 15.33 3.44
CA GLY A 22 2.55 15.99 3.80
C GLY A 22 2.96 17.08 2.79
N PHE A 23 3.99 17.85 3.15
CA PHE A 23 4.51 18.95 2.31
C PHE A 23 5.67 18.53 1.38
N TYR A 24 6.14 17.30 1.52
CA TYR A 24 7.37 16.78 0.90
C TYR A 24 7.14 15.46 0.16
N SER A 25 5.96 15.29 -0.45
CA SER A 25 5.60 14.09 -1.21
C SER A 25 6.52 13.91 -2.42
N VAL A 26 6.88 15.02 -3.10
CA VAL A 26 7.80 15.02 -4.24
C VAL A 26 9.15 14.46 -3.83
N GLU A 27 9.77 15.01 -2.79
CA GLU A 27 11.08 14.58 -2.32
C GLU A 27 11.04 13.14 -1.81
N THR A 28 9.97 12.78 -1.10
CA THR A 28 9.77 11.42 -0.57
C THR A 28 9.71 10.40 -1.70
N PHE A 29 8.82 10.59 -2.67
CA PHE A 29 8.66 9.63 -3.75
C PHE A 29 9.88 9.59 -4.70
N LEU A 30 10.45 10.76 -5.04
CA LEU A 30 11.63 10.79 -5.91
C LEU A 30 12.87 10.16 -5.25
N LEU A 31 13.04 10.29 -3.93
CA LEU A 31 14.09 9.59 -3.20
C LEU A 31 13.89 8.07 -3.27
N LEU A 32 12.69 7.57 -2.99
CA LEU A 32 12.39 6.13 -3.05
C LEU A 32 12.58 5.59 -4.47
N LEU A 33 12.17 6.34 -5.49
CA LEU A 33 12.35 5.98 -6.88
C LEU A 33 13.84 5.95 -7.28
N ALA A 34 14.62 6.96 -6.89
CA ALA A 34 16.06 6.99 -7.14
C ALA A 34 16.77 5.81 -6.48
N LEU A 35 16.39 5.46 -5.25
CA LEU A 35 16.91 4.28 -4.56
C LEU A 35 16.47 2.97 -5.23
N LYS A 36 15.23 2.87 -5.73
CA LYS A 36 14.77 1.72 -6.51
C LYS A 36 15.57 1.54 -7.80
N VAL A 37 15.87 2.62 -8.51
CA VAL A 37 16.71 2.58 -9.72
C VAL A 37 18.16 2.19 -9.38
N ARG A 38 18.71 2.75 -8.30
CA ARG A 38 20.10 2.50 -7.89
C ARG A 38 20.32 1.11 -7.27
N TYR A 39 19.32 0.60 -6.54
CA TYR A 39 19.37 -0.66 -5.79
C TYR A 39 18.10 -1.49 -6.05
N PRO A 40 17.90 -1.97 -7.29
CA PRO A 40 16.66 -2.63 -7.70
C PRO A 40 16.32 -3.88 -6.89
N ASP A 41 17.30 -4.60 -6.37
CA ASP A 41 17.11 -5.82 -5.58
C ASP A 41 17.03 -5.55 -4.06
N ARG A 42 17.20 -4.29 -3.63
CA ARG A 42 17.18 -3.89 -2.21
C ARG A 42 15.94 -3.10 -1.83
N ILE A 43 15.32 -2.41 -2.79
CA ILE A 43 14.12 -1.61 -2.56
C ILE A 43 12.93 -2.24 -3.30
N THR A 44 11.87 -2.54 -2.57
CA THR A 44 10.58 -2.95 -3.12
C THR A 44 9.54 -1.89 -2.76
N LEU A 45 8.83 -1.41 -3.77
CA LEU A 45 7.74 -0.45 -3.61
C LEU A 45 6.47 -1.14 -4.12
N ILE A 46 5.46 -1.29 -3.25
CA ILE A 46 4.11 -1.68 -3.68
C ILE A 46 3.20 -0.46 -3.67
N ARG A 47 2.15 -0.49 -4.48
CA ARG A 47 1.21 0.61 -4.68
C ARG A 47 0.33 0.77 -3.43
N GLY A 48 0.12 2.00 -2.97
CA GLY A 48 -0.92 2.36 -2.01
C GLY A 48 -2.13 2.99 -2.70
N ASN A 49 -3.18 3.30 -1.94
CA ASN A 49 -4.36 3.93 -2.53
C ASN A 49 -4.11 5.40 -2.90
N HIS A 50 -3.12 6.06 -2.27
CA HIS A 50 -2.71 7.41 -2.63
C HIS A 50 -1.87 7.50 -3.91
N GLU A 51 -1.31 6.39 -4.43
CA GLU A 51 -0.64 6.36 -5.75
C GLU A 51 -1.66 6.26 -6.91
N SER A 52 -2.63 7.19 -6.92
CA SER A 52 -3.76 7.29 -7.84
C SER A 52 -3.92 8.73 -8.34
N ARG A 53 -4.28 8.92 -9.62
CA ARG A 53 -4.53 10.25 -10.19
C ARG A 53 -5.69 10.95 -9.48
N GLN A 54 -6.77 10.22 -9.22
CA GLN A 54 -7.97 10.79 -8.60
C GLN A 54 -7.70 11.27 -7.17
N ILE A 55 -6.96 10.46 -6.39
CA ILE A 55 -6.65 10.78 -4.99
C ILE A 55 -5.66 11.95 -4.92
N THR A 56 -4.58 11.90 -5.71
CA THR A 56 -3.53 12.95 -5.67
C THR A 56 -3.99 14.34 -6.13
N GLN A 57 -5.06 14.41 -6.94
CA GLN A 57 -5.70 15.67 -7.32
C GLN A 57 -6.42 16.36 -6.16
N VAL A 58 -6.83 15.60 -5.14
CA VAL A 58 -7.63 16.11 -4.02
C VAL A 58 -6.81 16.26 -2.74
N TYR A 59 -5.80 15.38 -2.52
CA TYR A 59 -5.10 15.28 -1.24
C TYR A 59 -3.70 15.90 -1.19
N GLY A 60 -3.29 16.59 -2.27
CA GLY A 60 -2.26 17.62 -2.23
C GLY A 60 -1.05 17.38 -3.12
N PHE A 61 -0.78 16.16 -3.59
CA PHE A 61 0.42 15.89 -4.40
C PHE A 61 0.40 16.60 -5.75
N TYR A 62 -0.78 16.72 -6.39
CA TYR A 62 -0.95 17.50 -7.61
C TYR A 62 -0.53 18.97 -7.41
N ASP A 63 -1.08 19.60 -6.36
CA ASP A 63 -0.79 20.99 -6.02
C ASP A 63 0.67 21.19 -5.59
N GLU A 64 1.25 20.22 -4.88
CA GLU A 64 2.66 20.22 -4.51
C GLU A 64 3.56 20.25 -5.76
N CYS A 65 3.29 19.39 -6.75
CA CYS A 65 4.04 19.35 -8.00
C CYS A 65 3.90 20.67 -8.77
N LEU A 66 2.67 21.17 -8.91
CA LEU A 66 2.41 22.44 -9.62
C LEU A 66 3.15 23.60 -8.96
N ARG A 67 3.11 23.69 -7.63
CA ARG A 67 3.78 24.75 -6.86
C ARG A 67 5.31 24.67 -6.96
N LYS A 68 5.89 23.47 -6.89
CA LYS A 68 7.36 23.29 -6.89
C LYS A 68 7.99 23.43 -8.28
N TYR A 69 7.27 23.04 -9.33
CA TYR A 69 7.82 22.98 -10.70
C TYR A 69 7.14 23.92 -11.70
N GLY A 70 6.12 24.67 -11.29
CA GLY A 70 5.38 25.59 -12.17
C GLY A 70 4.55 24.91 -13.26
N SER A 71 4.47 23.57 -13.25
CA SER A 71 3.69 22.77 -14.19
C SER A 71 3.32 21.41 -13.60
N VAL A 72 2.33 20.74 -14.20
CA VAL A 72 1.87 19.41 -13.78
C VAL A 72 2.69 18.27 -14.40
N THR A 73 3.77 18.57 -15.11
CA THR A 73 4.57 17.57 -15.84
C THR A 73 5.16 16.52 -14.91
N VAL A 74 5.68 16.93 -13.74
CA VAL A 74 6.22 15.99 -12.73
C VAL A 74 5.12 15.09 -12.18
N TRP A 75 3.94 15.65 -11.86
CA TRP A 75 2.79 14.85 -11.42
C TRP A 75 2.36 13.81 -12.46
N ARG A 76 2.34 14.20 -13.75
CA ARG A 76 2.04 13.26 -14.85
C ARG A 76 3.04 12.11 -14.91
N TYR A 77 4.34 12.38 -14.83
CA TYR A 77 5.35 11.32 -14.84
C TYR A 77 5.26 10.42 -13.60
N CYS A 78 5.05 10.98 -12.42
CA CYS A 78 4.88 10.18 -11.20
C CYS A 78 3.65 9.28 -11.29
N THR A 79 2.51 9.79 -11.76
CA THR A 79 1.28 9.00 -11.89
C THR A 79 1.35 7.94 -13.00
N GLU A 80 2.09 8.19 -14.08
CA GLU A 80 2.42 7.14 -15.05
C GLU A 80 3.28 6.03 -14.42
N ILE A 81 4.22 6.36 -13.53
CA ILE A 81 5.03 5.37 -12.81
C ILE A 81 4.18 4.58 -11.80
N PHE A 82 3.23 5.23 -11.13
CA PHE A 82 2.34 4.57 -10.16
C PHE A 82 1.61 3.37 -10.75
N ASP A 83 1.23 3.42 -12.04
CA ASP A 83 0.56 2.31 -12.73
C ASP A 83 1.43 1.05 -12.85
N TYR A 84 2.76 1.18 -12.75
CA TYR A 84 3.67 0.04 -12.84
C TYR A 84 3.99 -0.61 -11.49
N LEU A 85 3.70 0.09 -10.38
CA LEU A 85 3.97 -0.40 -9.03
C LEU A 85 3.24 -1.74 -8.79
N SER A 86 3.93 -2.67 -8.13
CA SER A 86 3.34 -3.96 -7.77
C SER A 86 2.19 -3.78 -6.78
N LEU A 87 1.15 -4.62 -6.86
CA LEU A 87 0.00 -4.53 -5.94
C LEU A 87 0.28 -5.17 -4.57
N SER A 88 1.18 -6.15 -4.54
CA SER A 88 1.53 -6.91 -3.35
C SER A 88 2.93 -7.51 -3.50
N ALA A 89 3.42 -8.10 -2.41
CA ALA A 89 4.68 -8.83 -2.37
C ALA A 89 4.56 -10.05 -1.44
N ILE A 90 5.47 -10.99 -1.60
CA ILE A 90 5.57 -12.17 -0.73
C ILE A 90 6.99 -12.25 -0.21
N ILE A 91 7.16 -12.32 1.11
CA ILE A 91 8.46 -12.52 1.76
C ILE A 91 8.58 -13.98 2.16
N ASP A 92 9.65 -14.62 1.69
CA ASP A 92 10.03 -16.02 2.00
C ASP A 92 8.91 -17.04 1.75
N GLY A 93 8.00 -16.74 0.81
CA GLY A 93 6.83 -17.59 0.52
C GLY A 93 5.78 -17.64 1.62
N LYS A 94 5.97 -16.94 2.75
CA LYS A 94 5.15 -17.11 3.97
C LYS A 94 4.46 -15.84 4.48
N ILE A 95 4.95 -14.66 4.12
CA ILE A 95 4.35 -13.39 4.54
C ILE A 95 3.80 -12.68 3.32
N PHE A 96 2.49 -12.46 3.29
CA PHE A 96 1.83 -11.70 2.23
C PHE A 96 1.78 -10.22 2.61
N CYS A 97 2.41 -9.37 1.80
CA CYS A 97 2.45 -7.92 2.00
C CYS A 97 1.53 -7.21 1.01
N VAL A 98 0.61 -6.39 1.51
CA VAL A 98 -0.35 -5.62 0.71
C VAL A 98 -0.63 -4.28 1.37
N HIS A 99 -0.92 -3.21 0.63
CA HIS A 99 -1.20 -1.92 1.25
C HIS A 99 -2.52 -1.93 2.06
N GLY A 100 -3.62 -2.23 1.35
CA GLY A 100 -4.97 -2.33 1.89
C GLY A 100 -5.16 -3.68 2.58
N GLY A 101 -5.82 -4.63 1.93
CA GLY A 101 -6.13 -5.91 2.54
C GLY A 101 -6.61 -6.94 1.54
N LEU A 102 -7.50 -7.83 1.97
CA LEU A 102 -8.03 -8.89 1.12
C LEU A 102 -9.21 -8.42 0.25
N SER A 103 -9.52 -9.20 -0.77
CA SER A 103 -10.68 -9.00 -1.66
C SER A 103 -11.57 -10.23 -1.65
N PRO A 104 -12.92 -10.10 -1.63
CA PRO A 104 -13.83 -11.24 -1.81
C PRO A 104 -13.69 -11.89 -3.19
N SER A 105 -13.10 -11.19 -4.16
CA SER A 105 -12.85 -11.71 -5.52
C SER A 105 -11.51 -12.45 -5.64
N ILE A 106 -10.71 -12.51 -4.58
CA ILE A 106 -9.36 -13.10 -4.58
C ILE A 106 -9.27 -14.14 -3.47
N GLN A 107 -9.23 -15.41 -3.86
CA GLN A 107 -9.03 -16.55 -2.99
C GLN A 107 -7.58 -17.04 -3.01
N THR A 108 -6.88 -16.86 -4.14
CA THR A 108 -5.50 -17.31 -4.29
C THR A 108 -4.54 -16.21 -4.75
N LEU A 109 -3.27 -16.35 -4.40
CA LEU A 109 -2.18 -15.46 -4.82
C LEU A 109 -2.04 -15.40 -6.36
N ASP A 110 -2.36 -16.49 -7.06
CA ASP A 110 -2.30 -16.52 -8.54
C ASP A 110 -3.33 -15.60 -9.19
N GLN A 111 -4.51 -15.40 -8.58
CA GLN A 111 -5.48 -14.45 -9.10
C GLN A 111 -4.93 -13.01 -9.06
N ILE A 112 -4.12 -12.66 -8.06
CA ILE A 112 -3.45 -11.35 -8.00
C ILE A 112 -2.49 -11.19 -9.19
N ARG A 113 -1.77 -12.25 -9.56
CA ARG A 113 -0.80 -12.23 -10.68
C ARG A 113 -1.47 -11.99 -12.03
N THR A 114 -2.76 -12.31 -12.16
CA THR A 114 -3.55 -12.09 -13.39
C THR A 114 -4.16 -10.70 -13.52
N ILE A 115 -4.09 -9.87 -12.48
CA ILE A 115 -4.62 -8.50 -12.53
C ILE A 115 -3.73 -7.66 -13.46
N ASP A 116 -4.34 -7.06 -14.49
CA ASP A 116 -3.67 -6.00 -15.26
C ASP A 116 -3.59 -4.74 -14.39
N ARG A 117 -2.45 -4.55 -13.73
CA ARG A 117 -2.25 -3.41 -12.83
C ARG A 117 -1.87 -2.11 -13.53
N LYS A 118 -1.53 -2.15 -14.83
CA LYS A 118 -0.98 -1.01 -15.59
C LYS A 118 -2.06 -0.03 -16.03
N GLN A 119 -2.82 0.42 -15.05
CA GLN A 119 -3.95 1.32 -15.22
C GLN A 119 -4.16 2.13 -13.95
N GLU A 120 -5.00 3.15 -14.06
CA GLU A 120 -5.53 3.86 -12.90
C GLU A 120 -6.29 2.89 -11.98
N VAL A 121 -6.25 3.13 -10.66
CA VAL A 121 -6.99 2.33 -9.69
C VAL A 121 -8.50 2.42 -10.01
N PRO A 122 -9.18 1.30 -10.32
CA PRO A 122 -10.62 1.32 -10.54
C PRO A 122 -11.39 1.67 -9.26
N HIS A 123 -12.65 2.07 -9.39
CA HIS A 123 -13.51 2.38 -8.24
C HIS A 123 -13.95 1.12 -7.48
N ASP A 124 -13.95 -0.05 -8.11
CA ASP A 124 -14.33 -1.34 -7.54
C ASP A 124 -13.45 -2.49 -8.06
N GLY A 125 -13.71 -3.69 -7.54
CA GLY A 125 -13.04 -4.92 -7.97
C GLY A 125 -11.70 -5.18 -7.29
N PRO A 126 -11.01 -6.27 -7.70
CA PRO A 126 -9.91 -6.87 -6.94
C PRO A 126 -8.73 -5.92 -6.72
N MET A 127 -8.41 -5.06 -7.69
CA MET A 127 -7.34 -4.07 -7.54
C MET A 127 -7.70 -2.97 -6.55
N CYS A 128 -8.95 -2.49 -6.56
CA CYS A 128 -9.44 -1.52 -5.59
C CYS A 128 -9.39 -2.11 -4.18
N ASP A 129 -9.94 -3.31 -4.00
CA ASP A 129 -10.01 -3.99 -2.70
C ASP A 129 -8.62 -4.20 -2.07
N LEU A 130 -7.62 -4.65 -2.85
CA LEU A 130 -6.25 -4.82 -2.37
C LEU A 130 -5.65 -3.52 -1.82
N LEU A 131 -6.08 -2.36 -2.30
CA LEU A 131 -5.57 -1.05 -1.88
C LEU A 131 -6.44 -0.38 -0.81
N TRP A 132 -7.70 -0.80 -0.62
CA TRP A 132 -8.66 -0.08 0.23
C TRP A 132 -9.27 -0.88 1.38
N SER A 133 -9.20 -2.21 1.34
CA SER A 133 -9.82 -3.07 2.37
C SER A 133 -9.14 -2.99 3.73
N ASP A 134 -9.90 -3.22 4.80
CA ASP A 134 -9.47 -3.12 6.20
C ASP A 134 -9.84 -4.34 7.05
N PRO A 135 -8.97 -4.76 7.98
CA PRO A 135 -9.34 -5.75 9.00
C PRO A 135 -10.30 -5.14 10.02
N GLU A 136 -11.33 -5.88 10.40
CA GLU A 136 -12.30 -5.49 11.44
C GLU A 136 -12.68 -6.70 12.31
N ASP A 137 -13.03 -6.47 13.58
CA ASP A 137 -13.50 -7.51 14.50
C ASP A 137 -14.96 -7.94 14.18
N THR A 138 -15.16 -8.43 12.97
CA THR A 138 -16.42 -8.95 12.42
C THR A 138 -16.23 -10.38 11.88
N THR A 139 -17.32 -11.03 11.51
CA THR A 139 -17.30 -12.32 10.80
C THR A 139 -17.54 -12.10 9.32
N GLY A 140 -16.73 -12.73 8.47
CA GLY A 140 -16.84 -12.66 7.02
C GLY A 140 -16.45 -11.29 6.46
N TRP A 141 -17.19 -10.85 5.46
CA TRP A 141 -16.99 -9.57 4.76
C TRP A 141 -18.01 -8.53 5.20
N GLY A 142 -17.58 -7.28 5.31
CA GLY A 142 -18.44 -6.12 5.58
C GLY A 142 -18.23 -5.01 4.56
N VAL A 143 -19.21 -4.11 4.45
CA VAL A 143 -19.09 -2.91 3.61
C VAL A 143 -18.10 -1.94 4.25
N SER A 144 -17.11 -1.48 3.47
CA SER A 144 -16.14 -0.51 3.94
C SER A 144 -16.77 0.87 4.14
N PRO A 145 -16.56 1.54 5.29
CA PRO A 145 -17.01 2.91 5.51
C PRO A 145 -16.24 3.93 4.66
N ARG A 146 -15.16 3.50 3.98
CA ARG A 146 -14.36 4.35 3.07
C ARG A 146 -15.06 4.62 1.74
N GLY A 147 -16.12 3.87 1.42
CA GLY A 147 -16.77 3.91 0.11
C GLY A 147 -16.03 3.14 -0.99
N ALA A 148 -14.96 2.41 -0.63
CA ALA A 148 -14.16 1.55 -1.50
C ALA A 148 -13.57 0.40 -0.67
N GLY A 149 -13.37 -0.76 -1.29
CA GLY A 149 -12.91 -1.98 -0.62
C GLY A 149 -13.93 -2.57 0.37
N TYR A 150 -13.45 -3.48 1.21
CA TYR A 150 -14.27 -4.23 2.17
C TYR A 150 -13.65 -4.24 3.57
N LEU A 151 -14.48 -4.48 4.58
CA LEU A 151 -14.04 -4.96 5.88
C LEU A 151 -13.88 -6.49 5.82
N PHE A 152 -12.84 -7.04 6.43
CA PHE A 152 -12.64 -8.49 6.49
C PHE A 152 -12.32 -8.98 7.91
N GLY A 153 -12.97 -10.08 8.29
CA GLY A 153 -12.83 -10.72 9.58
C GLY A 153 -11.71 -11.77 9.66
N SER A 154 -11.47 -12.25 10.88
CA SER A 154 -10.47 -13.30 11.16
C SER A 154 -10.69 -14.60 10.39
N ASP A 155 -11.93 -14.98 10.11
CA ASP A 155 -12.29 -16.19 9.36
C ASP A 155 -11.90 -16.08 7.87
N VAL A 156 -12.04 -14.90 7.29
CA VAL A 156 -11.58 -14.61 5.91
C VAL A 156 -10.06 -14.76 5.83
N VAL A 157 -9.34 -14.21 6.80
CA VAL A 157 -7.87 -14.32 6.87
C VAL A 157 -7.44 -15.77 7.03
N ALA A 158 -8.08 -16.53 7.94
CA ALA A 158 -7.76 -17.93 8.16
C ALA A 158 -7.93 -18.76 6.88
N GLN A 159 -9.02 -18.54 6.14
CA GLN A 159 -9.27 -19.22 4.85
C GLN A 159 -8.22 -18.86 3.80
N PHE A 160 -7.92 -17.56 3.64
CA PHE A 160 -6.92 -17.11 2.67
C PHE A 160 -5.52 -17.66 3.00
N ASN A 161 -5.12 -17.59 4.27
CA ASN A 161 -3.82 -18.07 4.72
C ASN A 161 -3.68 -19.58 4.50
N ALA A 162 -4.70 -20.37 4.86
CA ALA A 162 -4.69 -21.81 4.65
C ALA A 162 -4.64 -22.19 3.15
N ALA A 163 -5.41 -21.50 2.31
CA ALA A 163 -5.45 -21.78 0.87
C ALA A 163 -4.13 -21.45 0.14
N ASN A 164 -3.34 -20.52 0.70
CA ASN A 164 -2.14 -20.00 0.05
C ASN A 164 -0.83 -20.35 0.79
N ASP A 165 -0.91 -21.15 1.85
CA ASP A 165 0.24 -21.52 2.70
C ASP A 165 0.99 -20.28 3.27
N ILE A 166 0.22 -19.25 3.63
CA ILE A 166 0.70 -18.00 4.22
C ILE A 166 0.56 -18.06 5.74
N HIS A 167 1.60 -17.63 6.47
CA HIS A 167 1.58 -17.52 7.93
C HIS A 167 0.87 -16.26 8.39
N MET A 168 1.16 -15.12 7.76
CA MET A 168 0.59 -13.84 8.17
C MET A 168 0.50 -12.85 7.01
N ILE A 169 -0.40 -11.90 7.16
CA ILE A 169 -0.56 -10.74 6.27
C ILE A 169 0.09 -9.53 6.94
N CYS A 170 0.96 -8.83 6.23
CA CYS A 170 1.51 -7.54 6.66
C CYS A 170 0.93 -6.44 5.79
N ARG A 171 0.38 -5.39 6.40
CA ARG A 171 -0.34 -4.33 5.71
C ARG A 171 -0.09 -2.93 6.27
N ALA A 172 -0.61 -1.90 5.60
CA ALA A 172 -0.50 -0.49 6.01
C ALA A 172 -1.88 0.19 6.09
N HIS A 173 -2.05 1.38 5.49
CA HIS A 173 -3.30 2.10 5.22
C HIS A 173 -4.14 2.60 6.42
N GLN A 174 -4.24 1.85 7.52
CA GLN A 174 -4.90 2.32 8.75
C GLN A 174 -3.91 2.98 9.70
N LEU A 175 -4.22 4.20 10.11
CA LEU A 175 -3.50 4.86 11.20
C LEU A 175 -3.66 4.04 12.48
N VAL A 176 -2.53 3.73 13.10
CA VAL A 176 -2.45 3.06 14.40
C VAL A 176 -1.51 3.85 15.30
N MET A 177 -1.94 4.11 16.54
CA MET A 177 -1.28 5.07 17.43
C MET A 177 0.17 4.69 17.76
N GLU A 178 0.42 3.40 17.99
CA GLU A 178 1.75 2.87 18.34
C GLU A 178 2.64 2.63 17.10
N GLY A 179 2.20 3.03 15.90
CA GLY A 179 2.90 2.77 14.64
C GLY A 179 2.80 1.32 14.15
N TYR A 180 2.26 0.40 14.95
CA TYR A 180 1.85 -0.93 14.50
C TYR A 180 0.69 -1.49 15.33
N LYS A 181 -0.03 -2.48 14.79
CA LYS A 181 -1.11 -3.20 15.48
C LYS A 181 -1.24 -4.63 14.96
N TRP A 182 -1.30 -5.59 15.88
CA TRP A 182 -1.67 -6.97 15.56
C TRP A 182 -3.19 -7.13 15.58
N HIS A 183 -3.71 -7.92 14.64
CA HIS A 183 -5.11 -8.34 14.57
C HIS A 183 -5.20 -9.86 14.51
N PHE A 184 -6.38 -10.39 14.85
CA PHE A 184 -6.77 -11.79 14.59
C PHE A 184 -5.72 -12.83 15.05
N ASN A 185 -5.37 -12.80 16.34
CA ASN A 185 -4.35 -13.68 16.94
C ASN A 185 -3.01 -13.64 16.18
N GLU A 186 -2.54 -12.42 15.88
CA GLU A 186 -1.25 -12.16 15.23
C GLU A 186 -1.13 -12.69 13.79
N THR A 187 -2.25 -12.95 13.11
CA THR A 187 -2.24 -13.37 11.70
C THR A 187 -2.27 -12.19 10.73
N VAL A 188 -2.56 -10.97 11.21
CA VAL A 188 -2.45 -9.73 10.43
C VAL A 188 -1.71 -8.67 11.26
N LEU A 189 -0.71 -8.05 10.64
CA LEU A 189 0.03 -6.92 11.18
C LEU A 189 -0.27 -5.67 10.35
N THR A 190 -0.79 -4.63 10.99
CA THR A 190 -0.85 -3.28 10.42
C THR A 190 0.37 -2.50 10.85
N VAL A 191 1.10 -1.89 9.91
CA VAL A 191 2.27 -1.03 10.16
C VAL A 191 2.00 0.37 9.61
N TRP A 192 2.34 1.38 10.40
CA TRP A 192 2.18 2.78 10.09
C TRP A 192 3.48 3.54 10.36
N SER A 193 4.06 4.13 9.32
CA SER A 193 5.41 4.73 9.38
C SER A 193 5.42 6.27 9.29
N ALA A 194 4.27 6.92 9.41
CA ALA A 194 4.15 8.38 9.43
C ALA A 194 3.82 8.89 10.86
N PRO A 195 4.82 9.18 11.71
CA PRO A 195 4.60 9.63 13.08
C PRO A 195 3.99 11.04 13.12
N ASN A 196 3.20 11.33 14.18
CA ASN A 196 2.50 12.61 14.35
C ASN A 196 1.74 13.05 13.08
N TYR A 197 0.95 12.12 12.56
CA TYR A 197 0.38 12.22 11.22
C TYR A 197 -0.47 13.47 11.04
N CYS A 198 -0.21 14.22 9.97
CA CYS A 198 -0.84 15.51 9.67
C CYS A 198 -0.69 16.58 10.77
N TYR A 199 0.24 16.41 11.72
CA TYR A 199 0.44 17.31 12.87
C TYR A 199 -0.82 17.45 13.75
N ARG A 200 -1.58 16.36 13.92
CA ARG A 200 -2.83 16.29 14.69
C ARG A 200 -2.83 15.12 15.65
#